data_AF-A0A088DIP2-F1
#
_entry.id   AF-A0A088DIP2-F1
#
_cell.length_a   1.000
_cell.length_b   1.000
_cell.length_c   1.000
_cell.angle_alpha   90.00
_cell.angle_beta   90.00
_cell.angle_gamma   90.00
#
_symmetry.space_group_name_H-M   'P 1'
#
loop_
_entity.id
_entity.type
_entity.pdbx_description
1 polymer ?
#
loop_
_entity_poly.entity_id
_entity_poly.type
_entity_poly.pdbx_seq_one_letter_code
_entity_poly.pdbx_strand_id
1 'polypeptide(L)'
;VDWILTVPLMCVEFYLLTRLAGATKTLLWKLIIASTWMLVAGYIGEAFSDGSTSHSVTWGALSTVGYLYVLYTAWFGEVAQLAANSKSEVIEKGVRALAWFVLVGWAIY
;
A
#
# COMPACT_ATOMS: atom_id res chain seq x y z
N VAL A 1 -1.84 -1.33 -16.75
CA VAL A 1 -2.92 -2.31 -16.41
C VAL A 1 -2.41 -3.39 -15.46
N ASP A 2 -1.22 -3.99 -15.66
CA ASP A 2 -0.66 -5.02 -14.77
C ASP A 2 -0.71 -4.66 -13.25
N TRP A 3 -0.33 -3.43 -12.90
CA TRP A 3 -0.25 -2.99 -11.50
C TRP A 3 -1.57 -3.03 -10.75
N ILE A 4 -2.71 -2.89 -11.43
CA ILE A 4 -4.04 -2.91 -10.77
C ILE A 4 -4.34 -4.25 -10.10
N LEU A 5 -3.65 -5.32 -10.51
CA LEU A 5 -3.77 -6.64 -9.88
C LEU A 5 -2.59 -6.91 -8.94
N THR A 6 -1.36 -6.63 -9.38
CA THR A 6 -0.15 -7.00 -8.62
C THR A 6 0.01 -6.17 -7.34
N VAL A 7 -0.30 -4.88 -7.36
CA VAL A 7 -0.16 -3.99 -6.18
C VAL A 7 -1.19 -4.32 -5.09
N PRO A 8 -2.51 -4.45 -5.37
CA PRO A 8 -3.43 -4.90 -4.33
C PRO A 8 -3.07 -6.28 -3.78
N LEU A 9 -2.62 -7.21 -4.63
CA LEU A 9 -2.21 -8.54 -4.19
C LEU A 9 -1.03 -8.48 -3.21
N MET A 10 0.00 -7.67 -3.49
CA MET A 10 1.10 -7.43 -2.54
C MET A 10 0.60 -6.82 -1.23
N CYS A 11 -0.34 -5.86 -1.29
CA CYS A 11 -0.95 -5.31 -0.08
C CYS A 11 -1.75 -6.37 0.71
N VAL A 12 -2.39 -7.33 0.05
CA VAL A 12 -3.07 -8.47 0.72
C VAL A 12 -2.08 -9.36 1.49
N GLU A 13 -0.83 -9.46 1.06
CA GLU A 13 0.19 -10.24 1.79
C GLU A 13 0.39 -9.74 3.22
N PHE A 14 0.35 -8.43 3.47
CA PHE A 14 0.40 -7.88 4.82
C PHE A 14 -0.74 -8.39 5.70
N TYR A 15 -1.96 -8.46 5.16
CA TYR A 15 -3.11 -9.04 5.87
C TYR A 15 -2.90 -10.54 6.12
N LEU A 16 -2.38 -11.29 5.15
CA LEU A 16 -2.15 -12.73 5.31
C LEU A 16 -1.09 -13.02 6.38
N LEU A 17 0.01 -12.27 6.40
CA LEU A 17 1.07 -12.40 7.40
C LEU A 17 0.58 -12.05 8.81
N THR A 18 -0.26 -11.03 8.94
CA THR A 18 -0.77 -10.57 10.24
C THR A 18 -2.07 -11.26 10.67
N ARG A 19 -2.62 -12.17 9.86
CA ARG A 19 -3.86 -12.90 10.15
C ARG A 19 -3.81 -13.70 11.44
N LEU A 20 -2.70 -14.39 11.68
CA LEU A 20 -2.49 -15.17 12.90
C LEU A 20 -2.36 -14.28 14.15
N ALA A 21 -2.06 -12.99 13.96
CA ALA A 21 -1.97 -11.98 15.01
C ALA A 21 -3.28 -11.21 15.24
N GLY A 22 -4.38 -11.61 14.58
CA GLY A 22 -5.70 -11.01 14.76
C GLY A 22 -6.11 -9.99 13.71
N ALA A 23 -5.43 -9.93 12.56
CA ALA A 23 -5.86 -9.07 11.46
C ALA A 23 -7.31 -9.37 11.04
N THR A 24 -8.13 -8.33 10.92
CA THR A 24 -9.54 -8.47 10.54
C THR A 24 -9.73 -8.26 9.04
N LYS A 25 -10.89 -8.66 8.51
CA LYS A 25 -11.27 -8.37 7.11
C LYS A 25 -11.33 -6.85 6.84
N THR A 26 -11.49 -6.03 7.86
CA THR A 26 -11.44 -4.58 7.73
C THR A 26 -10.07 -4.11 7.25
N LEU A 27 -8.98 -4.69 7.78
CA LEU A 27 -7.62 -4.39 7.32
C LEU A 27 -7.41 -4.77 5.86
N LEU A 28 -7.89 -5.96 5.47
CA LEU A 28 -7.86 -6.42 4.08
C LEU A 28 -8.50 -5.39 3.13
N TRP A 29 -9.72 -4.95 3.46
CA TRP A 29 -10.44 -3.99 2.62
C TRP A 29 -9.79 -2.60 2.60
N LYS A 30 -9.27 -2.13 3.74
CA LYS A 30 -8.48 -0.88 3.80
C LYS A 30 -7.30 -0.91 2.83
N LEU A 31 -6.55 -2.02 2.82
CA LEU A 31 -5.38 -2.22 1.97
C LEU A 31 -5.74 -2.31 0.47
N ILE A 32 -6.82 -3.02 0.14
CA ILE A 32 -7.34 -3.10 -1.24
C ILE A 32 -7.81 -1.73 -1.72
N ILE A 33 -8.59 -1.01 -0.91
CA ILE A 33 -9.12 0.31 -1.28
C ILE A 33 -7.98 1.32 -1.46
N ALA A 34 -7.02 1.36 -0.53
CA ALA A 34 -5.90 2.29 -0.60
C ALA A 34 -5.01 2.04 -1.83
N SER A 35 -4.69 0.78 -2.13
CA SER A 35 -3.91 0.41 -3.31
C SER A 35 -4.66 0.67 -4.62
N THR A 36 -5.97 0.39 -4.65
CA THR A 36 -6.80 0.66 -5.83
C THR A 36 -6.93 2.16 -6.08
N TRP A 37 -7.17 2.95 -5.02
CA TRP A 37 -7.22 4.41 -5.10
C TRP A 37 -5.92 4.99 -5.67
N MET A 38 -4.78 4.58 -5.13
CA MET A 38 -3.46 5.01 -5.57
C MET A 38 -3.30 4.81 -7.08
N LEU A 39 -3.63 3.61 -7.58
CA LEU A 39 -3.43 3.28 -8.99
C LEU A 39 -4.48 3.91 -9.91
N VAL A 40 -5.73 4.02 -9.49
CA VAL A 40 -6.77 4.69 -10.29
C VAL A 40 -6.46 6.17 -10.41
N ALA A 41 -6.08 6.83 -9.31
CA ALA A 41 -5.69 8.24 -9.35
C ALA A 41 -4.45 8.48 -10.21
N GLY A 42 -3.42 7.64 -10.08
CA GLY A 42 -2.21 7.71 -10.90
C GLY A 42 -2.52 7.51 -12.39
N TYR A 43 -3.30 6.48 -12.71
CA TYR A 43 -3.75 6.24 -14.09
C TYR A 43 -4.54 7.41 -14.66
N ILE A 44 -5.37 8.09 -13.86
CA ILE A 44 -6.09 9.28 -14.33
C ILE A 44 -5.12 10.39 -14.71
N GLY A 45 -4.15 10.68 -13.83
CA GLY A 45 -3.14 11.72 -14.05
C GLY A 45 -2.23 11.49 -15.25
N GLU A 46 -2.03 10.23 -15.64
CA GLU A 46 -1.24 9.83 -16.81
C GLU A 46 -2.07 9.76 -18.10
N ALA A 47 -3.21 9.05 -18.07
CA ALA A 47 -3.95 8.68 -19.28
C ALA A 47 -4.91 9.77 -19.77
N PHE A 48 -5.35 10.68 -18.90
CA PHE A 48 -6.31 11.74 -19.23
C PHE A 48 -5.72 13.14 -19.04
N SER A 49 -4.40 13.25 -19.10
CA SER A 49 -3.73 14.56 -19.05
C SER A 49 -4.18 15.45 -20.20
N ASP A 50 -4.50 16.71 -19.87
CA ASP A 50 -4.81 17.78 -20.81
C ASP A 50 -3.54 18.48 -21.36
N GLY A 51 -2.37 17.90 -21.09
CA GLY A 51 -1.07 18.50 -21.40
C GLY A 51 -0.60 19.51 -20.35
N SER A 52 -1.40 19.80 -19.31
CA SER A 52 -0.99 20.67 -18.22
C SER A 52 -0.21 19.90 -17.15
N THR A 53 0.92 20.46 -16.73
CA THR A 53 1.68 19.94 -15.59
C THR A 53 0.84 19.93 -14.30
N SER A 54 -0.06 20.91 -14.14
CA SER A 54 -0.96 20.99 -12.99
C SER A 54 -1.87 19.79 -12.86
N HIS A 55 -2.39 19.24 -13.96
CA HIS A 55 -3.24 18.06 -13.94
C HIS A 55 -2.50 16.85 -13.38
N SER A 56 -1.34 16.53 -13.97
CA SER A 56 -0.54 15.37 -13.56
C SER A 56 -0.02 15.51 -12.12
N VAL A 57 0.41 16.70 -11.70
CA VAL A 57 0.82 16.94 -10.30
C VAL A 57 -0.35 16.76 -9.32
N THR A 58 -1.54 17.25 -9.66
CA THR A 58 -2.72 17.13 -8.78
C THR A 58 -3.12 15.67 -8.59
N TRP A 59 -3.23 14.91 -9.67
CA TRP A 59 -3.57 13.49 -9.61
C TRP A 59 -2.45 12.63 -9.02
N GLY A 60 -1.18 12.98 -9.25
CA GLY A 60 -0.03 12.36 -8.59
C GLY A 60 -0.06 12.57 -7.07
N ALA A 61 -0.38 13.78 -6.61
CA ALA A 61 -0.55 14.06 -5.18
C ALA A 61 -1.72 13.26 -4.57
N LEU A 62 -2.86 13.16 -5.28
CA LEU A 62 -4.00 12.34 -4.85
C LEU A 62 -3.66 10.85 -4.80
N SER A 63 -2.90 10.34 -5.77
CA SER A 63 -2.40 8.97 -5.79
C SER A 63 -1.50 8.69 -4.59
N THR A 64 -0.61 9.65 -4.28
CA THR A 64 0.35 9.56 -3.17
C THR A 64 -0.34 9.40 -1.81
N VAL A 65 -1.57 9.90 -1.63
CA VAL A 65 -2.34 9.66 -0.40
C VAL A 65 -2.55 8.16 -0.15
N GLY A 66 -2.89 7.40 -1.19
CA GLY A 66 -3.05 5.94 -1.08
C GLY A 66 -1.72 5.25 -0.75
N TYR A 67 -0.63 5.67 -1.40
CA TYR A 67 0.72 5.18 -1.13
C TYR A 67 1.12 5.41 0.33
N LEU A 68 0.98 6.66 0.82
CA LEU A 68 1.33 7.03 2.18
C LEU A 68 0.48 6.28 3.21
N TYR A 69 -0.79 6.00 2.92
CA TYR A 69 -1.63 5.18 3.79
C TYR A 69 -1.09 3.74 3.93
N VAL A 70 -0.75 3.09 2.82
CA VAL A 70 -0.17 1.73 2.82
C VAL A 70 1.17 1.74 3.55
N LEU A 71 2.04 2.70 3.23
CA LEU A 71 3.35 2.87 3.84
C LEU A 71 3.23 3.07 5.36
N TYR A 72 2.39 4.01 5.79
CA TYR A 72 2.14 4.26 7.21
C TYR A 72 1.62 3.00 7.91
N THR A 73 0.65 2.32 7.31
CA THR A 73 0.05 1.11 7.87
C THR A 73 1.10 0.01 8.09
N ALA A 74 2.02 -0.18 7.13
CA ALA A 74 3.08 -1.17 7.19
C ALA A 74 4.20 -0.82 8.18
N TRP A 75 4.53 0.47 8.36
CA TRP A 75 5.65 0.88 9.20
C TRP A 75 5.28 1.17 10.66
N PHE A 76 4.12 1.80 10.88
CA PHE A 76 3.72 2.36 12.17
C PHE A 76 2.26 2.06 12.55
N GLY A 77 1.42 1.71 11.57
CA GLY A 77 -0.01 1.52 11.76
C GLY A 77 -0.41 0.08 12.11
N GLU A 78 -1.61 -0.29 11.68
CA GLU A 78 -2.29 -1.53 12.07
C GLU A 78 -1.47 -2.79 11.74
N VAL A 79 -0.82 -2.84 10.57
CA VAL A 79 0.03 -3.99 10.17
C VAL A 79 1.26 -4.10 11.06
N ALA A 80 1.95 -2.98 11.33
CA ALA A 80 3.13 -2.98 12.20
C ALA A 80 2.80 -3.43 13.62
N GLN A 81 1.68 -2.95 14.17
CA GLN A 81 1.22 -3.32 15.51
C GLN A 81 0.83 -4.79 15.60
N LEU A 82 0.11 -5.32 14.59
CA LEU A 82 -0.24 -6.73 14.52
C LEU A 82 1.01 -7.62 14.39
N ALA A 83 1.99 -7.21 13.59
CA ALA A 83 3.25 -7.94 13.46
C ALA A 83 4.00 -8.04 14.79
N ALA A 84 4.11 -6.94 15.54
CA ALA A 84 4.72 -6.94 16.87
C ALA A 84 3.93 -7.80 17.89
N ASN A 85 2.60 -7.76 17.82
CA ASN A 85 1.72 -8.55 18.69
C ASN A 85 1.69 -10.04 18.35
N SER A 86 2.18 -10.44 17.17
CA SER A 86 2.23 -11.84 16.73
C SER A 86 3.15 -12.72 17.59
N LYS A 87 4.08 -12.11 18.35
CA LYS A 87 5.15 -12.81 19.08
C LYS A 87 5.98 -13.77 18.21
N SER A 88 5.98 -13.56 16.88
CA SER A 88 6.72 -14.34 15.91
C SER A 88 7.75 -13.46 15.21
N GLU A 89 9.02 -13.73 15.48
CA GLU A 89 10.14 -13.01 14.85
C GLU A 89 10.11 -13.14 13.32
N VAL A 90 9.61 -14.26 12.80
CA VAL A 90 9.47 -14.50 11.35
C VAL A 90 8.44 -13.55 10.73
N ILE A 91 7.29 -13.35 11.40
CA ILE A 91 6.24 -12.44 10.91
C ILE A 91 6.73 -11.00 10.97
N GLU A 92 7.38 -10.60 12.07
CA GLU A 92 7.91 -9.25 12.23
C GLU A 92 8.96 -8.92 11.17
N LYS A 93 9.91 -9.83 10.93
CA LYS A 93 10.91 -9.69 9.87
C LYS A 93 10.29 -9.65 8.48
N GLY A 94 9.31 -10.52 8.20
CA GLY A 94 8.60 -10.56 6.92
C GLY A 94 7.87 -9.25 6.62
N VAL A 95 7.11 -8.74 7.59
CA VAL A 95 6.41 -7.45 7.48
C VAL A 95 7.40 -6.31 7.31
N ARG A 96 8.51 -6.29 8.06
CA ARG A 96 9.53 -5.23 7.91
C ARG A 96 10.19 -5.25 6.55
N ALA A 97 10.49 -6.42 5.99
CA ALA A 97 11.06 -6.54 4.64
C ALA A 97 10.11 -6.01 3.57
N LEU A 98 8.82 -6.39 3.63
CA LEU A 98 7.80 -5.86 2.72
C LEU A 98 7.59 -4.34 2.92
N ALA A 99 7.62 -3.86 4.16
CA ALA A 99 7.51 -2.42 4.44
C ALA A 99 8.67 -1.62 3.83
N TRP A 100 9.89 -2.16 3.82
CA TRP A 100 11.03 -1.59 3.10
C TRP A 100 10.84 -1.60 1.59
N PHE A 101 10.27 -2.67 1.04
CA PHE A 101 9.95 -2.74 -0.38
C PHE A 101 8.92 -1.68 -0.78
N VAL A 102 7.89 -1.46 0.05
CA VAL A 102 6.94 -0.36 -0.17
C VAL A 102 7.65 1.00 -0.08
N LEU A 103 8.52 1.23 0.92
CA LEU A 103 9.19 2.52 1.09
C LEU A 103 10.17 2.87 -0.03
N VAL A 104 11.07 1.94 -0.36
CA VAL A 104 12.20 2.20 -1.27
C VAL A 104 11.91 1.68 -2.67
N GLY A 105 11.31 0.50 -2.75
CA GLY A 105 10.99 -0.15 -4.02
C GLY A 105 9.84 0.49 -4.77
N TRP A 106 8.85 1.07 -4.08
CA TRP A 106 7.73 1.74 -4.78
C TRP A 106 7.95 3.22 -5.02
N ALA A 107 8.82 3.90 -4.26
CA ALA A 107 9.05 5.34 -4.39
C ALA A 107 9.67 5.78 -5.73
N ILE A 108 10.11 4.84 -6.56
CA ILE A 108 10.63 5.10 -7.91
C ILE A 108 9.54 5.22 -8.97
N TYR A 109 8.30 4.87 -8.62
CA TYR A 109 7.12 4.95 -9.49
C TYR A 109 6.30 6.18 -9.14
#